data_AF-A0A538M9L4-F1
#
_entry.id   AF-A0A538M9L4-F1
#
_cell.length_a   1.000
_cell.length_b   1.000
_cell.length_c   1.000
_cell.angle_alpha   90.00
_cell.angle_beta   90.00
_cell.angle_gamma   90.00
#
_symmetry.space_group_name_H-M   'P 1'
#
loop_
_entity.id
_entity.type
_entity.pdbx_description
1 polymer ?
#
loop_
_entity_poly.entity_id
_entity_poly.type
_entity_poly.pdbx_seq_one_letter_code
_entity_poly.pdbx_strand_id
1 'polypeptide(L)'
;MSTETAVQIAFAAGVVLVAATIAAALSGRGSRREVVGVAGLLGLATAAGWVVFALDVDRGTAVAAAGLTVCCAAALLTLPLGAGLARSRRIRAELDEAEAALEKLVERETVRRGEELERTLARARADSASRLAEEERKLAEARRSELTQRERRLGAELGEALALVERRVEQRLTEWSGDLDRIQQGLTTRLGELAQRQREAVTEAQARLETEMEQLKSASEDQRAILAKLREEFERVAGEAGTAARREVEVHESERRRALHEVSERLRQRERELRERIAAEETDAVRRIQAGFADVERRQIDQLTRIVDRTANRLSEAAVEQFSATVKAARDDAAKRLSRELERAVAQFAHDAQSVLAERLAQVSDAGAARVDRKLTEIVGRIEHRRDEFLADFQRRFSDVEAELRSQIRAIGADAEAEREVLEARVHDLTRRLETAVTAAESRLEGAFRTD
;
A
#
# COMPACT_ATOMS: atom_id res chain seq x y z
N MET A 1 -14.13 140.76 4.40
CA MET A 1 -13.48 139.62 5.08
C MET A 1 -12.25 140.16 5.78
N SER A 2 -12.05 139.81 7.06
CA SER A 2 -10.79 140.10 7.74
C SER A 2 -9.69 139.20 7.18
N THR A 3 -8.45 139.69 7.16
CA THR A 3 -7.24 138.94 6.78
C THR A 3 -7.13 137.63 7.57
N GLU A 4 -7.51 137.62 8.84
CA GLU A 4 -7.57 136.44 9.70
C GLU A 4 -8.51 135.34 9.17
N THR A 5 -9.76 135.69 8.81
CA THR A 5 -10.75 134.71 8.31
C THR A 5 -10.31 134.07 6.99
N ALA A 6 -9.60 134.81 6.14
CA ALA A 6 -9.05 134.27 4.89
C ALA A 6 -7.97 133.21 5.14
N VAL A 7 -7.05 133.44 6.08
CA VAL A 7 -5.96 132.50 6.40
C VAL A 7 -6.51 131.26 7.12
N GLN A 8 -7.52 131.40 7.99
CA GLN A 8 -8.19 130.27 8.63
C GLN A 8 -8.92 129.36 7.64
N ILE A 9 -9.62 129.93 6.64
CA ILE A 9 -10.25 129.15 5.56
C ILE A 9 -9.19 128.43 4.72
N ALA A 10 -8.08 129.11 4.39
CA ALA A 10 -6.96 128.51 3.66
C ALA A 10 -6.34 127.34 4.44
N PHE A 11 -6.20 127.47 5.76
CA PHE A 11 -5.74 126.39 6.63
C PHE A 11 -6.71 125.19 6.63
N ALA A 12 -8.02 125.42 6.85
CA ALA A 12 -9.02 124.35 6.83
C ALA A 12 -9.06 123.62 5.47
N ALA A 13 -9.02 124.37 4.37
CA ALA A 13 -8.91 123.80 3.03
C ALA A 13 -7.60 123.01 2.84
N GLY A 14 -6.49 123.53 3.38
CA GLY A 14 -5.19 122.86 3.36
C GLY A 14 -5.20 121.51 4.09
N VAL A 15 -5.84 121.42 5.26
CA VAL A 15 -5.98 120.17 6.02
C VAL A 15 -6.74 119.12 5.21
N VAL A 16 -7.88 119.49 4.62
CA VAL A 16 -8.69 118.56 3.81
C VAL A 16 -7.90 118.10 2.58
N LEU A 17 -7.18 119.00 1.92
CA LEU A 17 -6.37 118.70 0.74
C LEU A 17 -5.20 117.74 1.05
N VAL A 18 -4.53 117.93 2.20
CA VAL A 18 -3.47 117.02 2.66
C VAL A 18 -4.03 115.64 3.03
N ALA A 19 -5.14 115.59 3.76
CA ALA A 19 -5.78 114.33 4.11
C ALA A 19 -6.20 113.54 2.85
N ALA A 20 -6.79 114.22 1.86
CA ALA A 20 -7.17 113.62 0.58
C ALA A 20 -5.96 113.11 -0.21
N THR A 21 -4.85 113.86 -0.24
CA THR A 21 -3.62 113.43 -0.93
C THR A 21 -2.93 112.25 -0.25
N ILE A 22 -2.90 112.21 1.09
CA ILE A 22 -2.43 111.04 1.85
C ILE A 22 -3.29 109.81 1.51
N ALA A 23 -4.61 109.94 1.54
CA ALA A 23 -5.53 108.84 1.22
C ALA A 23 -5.38 108.35 -0.23
N ALA A 24 -5.20 109.26 -1.18
CA ALA A 24 -4.96 108.94 -2.59
C ALA A 24 -3.61 108.23 -2.81
N ALA A 25 -2.56 108.65 -2.10
CA ALA A 25 -1.24 108.03 -2.14
C ALA A 25 -1.25 106.62 -1.53
N LEU A 26 -1.92 106.42 -0.39
CA LEU A 26 -2.08 105.10 0.24
C LEU A 26 -2.90 104.14 -0.65
N SER A 27 -3.92 104.66 -1.33
CA SER A 27 -4.72 103.89 -2.30
C SER A 27 -3.97 103.59 -3.60
N GLY A 28 -2.80 104.21 -3.82
CA GLY A 28 -2.03 104.09 -5.06
C GLY A 28 -2.71 104.69 -6.29
N ARG A 29 -3.68 105.61 -6.11
CA ARG A 29 -4.44 106.26 -7.18
C ARG A 29 -3.96 107.67 -7.54
N GLY A 30 -3.22 108.32 -6.65
CA GLY A 30 -2.70 109.68 -6.88
C GLY A 30 -1.46 109.69 -7.77
N SER A 31 -1.44 110.55 -8.79
CA SER A 31 -0.24 110.72 -9.61
C SER A 31 0.83 111.51 -8.85
N ARG A 32 2.12 111.20 -9.07
CA ARG A 32 3.24 111.97 -8.45
C ARG A 32 3.14 113.46 -8.76
N ARG A 33 2.58 113.81 -9.92
CA ARG A 33 2.36 115.20 -10.36
C ARG A 33 1.30 115.89 -9.51
N GLU A 34 0.22 115.21 -9.13
CA GLU A 34 -0.82 115.74 -8.24
C GLU A 34 -0.26 116.01 -6.83
N VAL A 35 0.51 115.07 -6.27
CA VAL A 35 1.09 115.25 -4.92
C VAL A 35 2.11 116.39 -4.89
N VAL A 36 2.97 116.50 -5.92
CA VAL A 36 3.91 117.62 -6.05
C VAL A 36 3.18 118.95 -6.27
N GLY A 37 2.12 118.96 -7.08
CA GLY A 37 1.29 120.14 -7.31
C GLY A 37 0.62 120.63 -6.02
N VAL A 38 0.05 119.72 -5.23
CA VAL A 38 -0.57 120.03 -3.92
C VAL A 38 0.48 120.51 -2.91
N ALA A 39 1.64 119.85 -2.82
CA ALA A 39 2.72 120.29 -1.95
C ALA A 39 3.24 121.69 -2.34
N GLY A 40 3.33 121.98 -3.64
CA GLY A 40 3.69 123.31 -4.15
C GLY A 40 2.64 124.38 -3.80
N LEU A 41 1.36 124.07 -3.99
CA LEU A 41 0.25 124.98 -3.62
C LEU A 41 0.22 125.27 -2.12
N LEU A 42 0.40 124.24 -1.28
CA LEU A 42 0.49 124.40 0.17
C LEU A 42 1.74 125.17 0.59
N GLY A 43 2.88 124.97 -0.08
CA GLY A 43 4.09 125.74 0.14
C GLY A 43 3.90 127.22 -0.16
N LEU A 44 3.24 127.55 -1.28
CA LEU A 44 2.88 128.93 -1.62
C LEU A 44 1.88 129.53 -0.63
N ALA A 45 0.86 128.78 -0.23
CA ALA A 45 -0.12 129.21 0.78
C ALA A 45 0.54 129.44 2.15
N THR A 46 1.52 128.60 2.52
CA THR A 46 2.32 128.75 3.73
C THR A 46 3.15 130.02 3.69
N ALA A 47 3.87 130.27 2.58
CA ALA A 47 4.66 131.48 2.41
C ALA A 47 3.78 132.74 2.46
N ALA A 48 2.62 132.73 1.79
CA ALA A 48 1.66 133.82 1.84
C ALA A 48 1.09 134.04 3.26
N GLY A 49 0.78 132.96 4.00
CA GLY A 49 0.32 133.03 5.38
C GLY A 49 1.34 133.68 6.33
N TRP A 50 2.62 133.34 6.19
CA TRP A 50 3.70 133.98 6.97
C TRP A 50 3.94 135.43 6.58
N VAL A 51 3.81 135.79 5.29
CA VAL A 51 3.89 137.18 4.83
C VAL A 51 2.75 138.01 5.41
N VAL A 52 1.52 137.47 5.45
CA VAL A 52 0.38 138.15 6.08
C VAL A 52 0.58 138.32 7.59
N PHE A 53 1.05 137.29 8.29
CA PHE A 53 1.39 137.39 9.72
C PHE A 53 2.49 138.44 10.01
N ALA A 54 3.48 138.57 9.11
CA ALA A 54 4.54 139.56 9.25
C ALA A 54 4.03 141.01 9.08
N LEU A 55 2.95 141.20 8.32
CA LEU A 55 2.32 142.50 8.08
C LEU A 55 1.27 142.85 9.15
N ASP A 56 0.62 141.84 9.74
CA ASP A 56 -0.44 141.98 10.75
C ASP A 56 -0.26 140.92 11.84
N VAL A 57 0.41 141.33 12.93
CA VAL A 57 0.85 140.44 14.01
C VAL A 57 -0.33 140.12 14.92
N ASP A 58 -1.11 139.14 14.51
CA ASP A 58 -2.22 138.58 15.27
C ASP A 58 -2.00 137.10 15.62
N ARG A 59 -2.58 136.67 16.76
CA ARG A 59 -2.43 135.29 17.25
C ARG A 59 -3.17 134.29 16.36
N GLY A 60 -4.29 134.70 15.74
CA GLY A 60 -5.10 133.85 14.87
C GLY A 60 -4.39 133.50 13.56
N THR A 61 -3.68 134.47 12.97
CA THR A 61 -2.90 134.28 11.74
C THR A 61 -1.66 133.42 11.96
N ALA A 62 -1.00 133.52 13.12
CA ALA A 62 0.14 132.67 13.49
C ALA A 62 -0.21 131.18 13.56
N VAL A 63 -1.34 130.83 14.21
CA VAL A 63 -1.78 129.44 14.36
C VAL A 63 -2.15 128.84 13.00
N ALA A 64 -2.82 129.60 12.14
CA ALA A 64 -3.20 129.14 10.81
C ALA A 64 -1.98 129.00 9.86
N ALA A 65 -1.01 129.91 9.93
CA ALA A 65 0.25 129.81 9.18
C ALA A 65 1.09 128.61 9.64
N ALA A 66 1.20 128.38 10.95
CA ALA A 66 1.84 127.17 11.50
C ALA A 66 1.11 125.90 11.07
N GLY A 67 -0.22 125.90 11.09
CA GLY A 67 -1.02 124.78 10.57
C GLY A 67 -0.74 124.47 9.10
N LEU A 68 -0.61 125.48 8.25
CA LEU A 68 -0.23 125.32 6.84
C LEU A 68 1.19 124.76 6.67
N THR A 69 2.15 125.13 7.53
CA THR A 69 3.50 124.52 7.50
C THR A 69 3.47 123.02 7.79
N VAL A 70 2.65 122.58 8.76
CA VAL A 70 2.48 121.16 9.09
C VAL A 70 1.81 120.42 7.94
N CYS A 71 0.79 121.03 7.32
CA CYS A 71 0.16 120.50 6.10
C CYS A 71 1.16 120.34 4.95
N CYS A 72 2.00 121.35 4.71
CA CYS A 72 3.05 121.28 3.69
C CYS A 72 4.08 120.17 3.97
N ALA A 73 4.55 120.07 5.21
CA ALA A 73 5.49 119.02 5.62
C ALA A 73 4.88 117.61 5.48
N ALA A 74 3.62 117.44 5.88
CA ALA A 74 2.89 116.19 5.70
C ALA A 74 2.75 115.82 4.22
N ALA A 75 2.41 116.78 3.35
CA ALA A 75 2.35 116.56 1.90
C ALA A 75 3.72 116.14 1.33
N LEU A 76 4.83 116.74 1.78
CA LEU A 76 6.18 116.37 1.34
C LEU A 76 6.58 114.95 1.78
N LEU A 77 6.19 114.54 2.99
CA LEU A 77 6.46 113.19 3.52
C LEU A 77 5.67 112.09 2.79
N THR A 78 4.60 112.41 2.07
CA THR A 78 3.87 111.41 1.26
C THR A 78 4.60 110.98 -0.01
N LEU A 79 5.51 111.81 -0.52
CA LEU A 79 6.27 111.53 -1.74
C LEU A 79 7.15 110.26 -1.63
N PRO A 80 8.01 110.08 -0.60
CA PRO A 80 8.80 108.85 -0.46
C PRO A 80 7.95 107.62 -0.14
N LEU A 81 6.81 107.77 0.56
CA LEU A 81 5.90 106.66 0.88
C LEU A 81 5.30 106.02 -0.38
N GLY A 82 4.86 106.83 -1.35
CA GLY A 82 4.34 106.32 -2.62
C GLY A 82 5.38 105.52 -3.41
N ALA A 83 6.63 105.99 -3.44
CA ALA A 83 7.74 105.28 -4.09
C ALA A 83 8.09 103.96 -3.38
N GLY A 84 8.07 103.95 -2.04
CA GLY A 84 8.30 102.75 -1.24
C GLY A 84 7.23 101.68 -1.45
N LEU A 85 5.95 102.07 -1.50
CA LEU A 85 4.85 101.14 -1.77
C LEU A 85 4.88 100.59 -3.19
N ALA A 86 5.21 101.42 -4.20
CA ALA A 86 5.37 100.96 -5.57
C ALA A 86 6.52 99.94 -5.70
N ARG A 87 7.65 100.20 -5.03
CA ARG A 87 8.78 99.26 -4.96
C ARG A 87 8.38 97.96 -4.27
N SER A 88 7.66 98.03 -3.15
CA SER A 88 7.17 96.85 -2.43
C SER A 88 6.21 96.00 -3.28
N ARG A 89 5.30 96.64 -4.02
CA ARG A 89 4.40 95.95 -4.96
C ARG A 89 5.15 95.28 -6.11
N ARG A 90 6.19 95.93 -6.65
CA ARG A 90 7.03 95.35 -7.69
C ARG A 90 7.81 94.13 -7.19
N ILE A 91 8.42 94.22 -6.01
CA ILE A 91 9.14 93.10 -5.39
C ILE A 91 8.18 91.93 -5.13
N ARG A 92 6.96 92.20 -4.65
CA ARG A 92 5.95 91.15 -4.46
C ARG A 92 5.55 90.51 -5.79
N ALA A 93 5.32 91.29 -6.84
CA ALA A 93 5.01 90.74 -8.16
C ALA A 93 6.16 89.88 -8.71
N GLU A 94 7.41 90.30 -8.55
CA GLU A 94 8.60 89.51 -8.94
C GLU A 94 8.74 88.23 -8.07
N LEU A 95 8.38 88.29 -6.78
CA LEU A 95 8.35 87.11 -5.89
C LEU A 95 7.22 86.15 -6.28
N ASP A 96 6.02 86.63 -6.54
CA ASP A 96 4.86 85.82 -6.97
C ASP A 96 5.18 85.13 -8.32
N GLU A 97 5.84 85.84 -9.24
CA GLU A 97 6.30 85.27 -10.51
C GLU A 97 7.39 84.20 -10.30
N ALA A 98 8.35 84.45 -9.42
CA ALA A 98 9.40 83.49 -9.07
C ALA A 98 8.83 82.25 -8.36
N GLU A 99 7.86 82.42 -7.46
CA GLU A 99 7.16 81.33 -6.76
C GLU A 99 6.38 80.48 -7.76
N ALA A 100 5.60 81.10 -8.64
CA ALA A 100 4.87 80.38 -9.70
C ALA A 100 5.81 79.65 -10.68
N ALA A 101 6.99 80.22 -10.97
CA ALA A 101 8.00 79.55 -11.79
C ALA A 101 8.64 78.35 -11.05
N LEU A 102 8.86 78.48 -9.74
CA LEU A 102 9.38 77.41 -8.89
C LEU A 102 8.36 76.26 -8.78
N GLU A 103 7.09 76.56 -8.50
CA GLU A 103 6.01 75.55 -8.46
C GLU A 103 5.93 74.76 -9.76
N LYS A 104 5.95 75.45 -10.92
CA LYS A 104 5.97 74.80 -12.23
C LYS A 104 7.23 73.97 -12.48
N LEU A 105 8.37 74.33 -11.91
CA LEU A 105 9.59 73.53 -12.01
C LEU A 105 9.50 72.29 -11.14
N VAL A 106 9.03 72.45 -9.90
CA VAL A 106 8.81 71.35 -8.95
C VAL A 106 7.82 70.35 -9.53
N GLU A 107 6.68 70.79 -10.05
CA GLU A 107 5.69 69.91 -10.69
C GLU A 107 6.27 69.13 -11.88
N ARG A 108 7.06 69.79 -12.73
CA ARG A 108 7.72 69.11 -13.86
C ARG A 108 8.74 68.08 -13.39
N GLU A 109 9.55 68.40 -12.39
CA GLU A 109 10.53 67.45 -11.84
C GLU A 109 9.87 66.31 -11.08
N THR A 110 8.79 66.54 -10.31
CA THR A 110 8.08 65.46 -9.61
C THR A 110 7.46 64.47 -10.60
N VAL A 111 6.84 64.95 -11.68
CA VAL A 111 6.32 64.09 -12.75
C VAL A 111 7.46 63.33 -13.43
N ARG A 112 8.53 64.01 -13.84
CA ARG A 112 9.69 63.38 -14.48
C ARG A 112 10.32 62.30 -13.60
N ARG A 113 10.52 62.59 -12.31
CA ARG A 113 11.07 61.64 -11.34
C ARG A 113 10.12 60.49 -11.08
N GLY A 114 8.80 60.74 -11.05
CA GLY A 114 7.78 59.69 -11.01
C GLY A 114 7.93 58.72 -12.18
N GLU A 115 7.99 59.24 -13.42
CA GLU A 115 8.18 58.41 -14.61
C GLU A 115 9.53 57.67 -14.63
N GLU A 116 10.62 58.30 -14.19
CA GLU A 116 11.93 57.66 -14.07
C GLU A 116 11.90 56.50 -13.04
N LEU A 117 11.23 56.70 -11.90
CA LEU A 117 11.02 55.67 -10.89
C LEU A 117 10.13 54.54 -11.42
N GLU A 118 9.06 54.84 -12.14
CA GLU A 118 8.21 53.81 -12.77
C GLU A 118 8.98 52.97 -13.79
N ARG A 119 9.81 53.60 -14.65
CA ARG A 119 10.64 52.88 -15.62
C ARG A 119 11.68 51.98 -14.95
N THR A 120 12.37 52.50 -13.93
CA THR A 120 13.38 51.72 -13.19
C THR A 120 12.74 50.57 -12.41
N LEU A 121 11.59 50.80 -11.80
CA LEU A 121 10.82 49.79 -11.08
C LEU A 121 10.24 48.73 -12.04
N ALA A 122 9.73 49.12 -13.21
CA ALA A 122 9.28 48.19 -14.24
C ALA A 122 10.43 47.31 -14.73
N ARG A 123 11.62 47.89 -14.95
CA ARG A 123 12.82 47.15 -15.32
C ARG A 123 13.26 46.20 -14.21
N ALA A 124 13.32 46.66 -12.96
CA ALA A 124 13.67 45.83 -11.82
C ALA A 124 12.69 44.66 -11.63
N ARG A 125 11.38 44.89 -11.83
CA ARG A 125 10.36 43.83 -11.81
C ARG A 125 10.54 42.82 -12.93
N ALA A 126 10.84 43.29 -14.15
CA ALA A 126 11.11 42.43 -15.29
C ALA A 126 12.37 41.57 -15.05
N ASP A 127 13.45 42.17 -14.52
CA ASP A 127 14.68 41.47 -14.19
C ASP A 127 14.45 40.43 -13.08
N SER A 128 13.68 40.77 -12.03
CA SER A 128 13.33 39.82 -10.97
C SER A 128 12.45 38.67 -11.47
N ALA A 129 11.47 38.96 -12.34
CA ALA A 129 10.61 37.94 -12.93
C ALA A 129 11.40 37.01 -13.86
N SER A 130 12.33 37.56 -14.65
CA SER A 130 13.23 36.78 -15.49
C SER A 130 14.13 35.86 -14.68
N ARG A 131 14.72 36.36 -13.58
CA ARG A 131 15.54 35.54 -12.68
C ARG A 131 14.73 34.43 -12.03
N LEU A 132 13.51 34.72 -11.57
CA LEU A 132 12.62 33.71 -11.00
C LEU A 132 12.30 32.61 -12.03
N ALA A 133 11.96 32.99 -13.27
CA ALA A 133 11.68 32.04 -14.34
C ALA A 133 12.91 31.17 -14.70
N GLU A 134 14.12 31.73 -14.62
CA GLU A 134 15.35 30.97 -14.83
C GLU A 134 15.61 29.97 -13.70
N GLU A 135 15.41 30.37 -12.44
CA GLU A 135 15.54 29.48 -11.28
C GLU A 135 14.45 28.40 -11.27
N GLU A 136 13.23 28.70 -11.69
CA GLU A 136 12.18 27.68 -11.87
C GLU A 136 12.54 26.66 -12.95
N ARG A 137 13.14 27.10 -14.07
CA ARG A 137 13.65 26.19 -15.11
C ARG A 137 14.77 25.31 -14.58
N LYS A 138 15.76 25.89 -13.88
CA LYS A 138 16.84 25.13 -13.24
C LYS A 138 16.31 24.12 -12.24
N LEU A 139 15.34 24.49 -11.41
CA LEU A 139 14.72 23.59 -10.44
C LEU A 139 13.93 22.47 -11.13
N ALA A 140 13.19 22.78 -12.20
CA ALA A 140 12.48 21.78 -12.99
C ALA A 140 13.44 20.79 -13.68
N GLU A 141 14.54 21.29 -14.24
CA GLU A 141 15.60 20.48 -14.85
C GLU A 141 16.31 19.61 -13.80
N ALA A 142 16.63 20.18 -12.64
CA ALA A 142 17.22 19.45 -11.52
C ALA A 142 16.29 18.31 -11.06
N ARG A 143 14.99 18.60 -10.83
CA ARG A 143 13.99 17.59 -10.48
C ARG A 143 13.84 16.52 -11.56
N ARG A 144 13.83 16.90 -12.83
CA ARG A 144 13.77 15.94 -13.95
C ARG A 144 14.99 15.04 -13.96
N SER A 145 16.19 15.60 -13.77
CA SER A 145 17.44 14.83 -13.72
C SER A 145 17.47 13.86 -12.54
N GLU A 146 17.01 14.30 -11.37
CA GLU A 146 16.93 13.48 -10.16
C GLU A 146 15.92 12.34 -10.35
N LEU A 147 14.74 12.62 -10.92
CA LEU A 147 13.75 11.59 -11.22
C LEU A 147 14.30 10.54 -12.18
N THR A 148 14.95 10.96 -13.28
CA THR A 148 15.59 10.02 -14.21
C THR A 148 16.71 9.22 -13.53
N GLN A 149 17.47 9.81 -12.62
CA GLN A 149 18.49 9.09 -11.86
C GLN A 149 17.88 8.07 -10.89
N ARG A 150 16.81 8.45 -10.17
CA ARG A 150 16.07 7.55 -9.28
C ARG A 150 15.44 6.40 -10.05
N GLU A 151 14.84 6.68 -11.20
CA GLU A 151 14.26 5.66 -12.09
C GLU A 151 15.33 4.65 -12.57
N ARG A 152 16.50 5.14 -12.99
CA ARG A 152 17.63 4.26 -13.36
C ARG A 152 18.11 3.40 -12.20
N ARG A 153 18.20 3.96 -10.98
CA ARG A 153 18.62 3.22 -9.78
C ARG A 153 17.59 2.14 -9.42
N LEU A 154 16.32 2.50 -9.35
CA LEU A 154 15.23 1.55 -9.07
C LEU A 154 15.14 0.48 -10.16
N GLY A 155 15.34 0.85 -11.44
CA GLY A 155 15.40 -0.11 -12.54
C GLY A 155 16.56 -1.10 -12.41
N ALA A 156 17.74 -0.62 -11.98
CA ALA A 156 18.89 -1.49 -11.72
C ALA A 156 18.66 -2.42 -10.52
N GLU A 157 18.14 -1.89 -9.41
CA GLU A 157 17.81 -2.67 -8.20
C GLU A 157 16.75 -3.74 -8.49
N LEU A 158 15.70 -3.40 -9.25
CA LEU A 158 14.68 -4.34 -9.68
C LEU A 158 15.25 -5.40 -10.64
N GLY A 159 16.12 -5.00 -11.57
CA GLY A 159 16.80 -5.93 -12.48
C GLY A 159 17.69 -6.92 -11.74
N GLU A 160 18.44 -6.46 -10.73
CA GLU A 160 19.27 -7.31 -9.89
C GLU A 160 18.42 -8.26 -9.02
N ALA A 161 17.34 -7.76 -8.43
CA ALA A 161 16.40 -8.57 -7.67
C ALA A 161 15.75 -9.66 -8.54
N LEU A 162 15.35 -9.31 -9.77
CA LEU A 162 14.81 -10.28 -10.74
C LEU A 162 15.85 -11.32 -11.11
N ALA A 163 17.07 -10.93 -11.45
CA ALA A 163 18.15 -11.86 -11.77
C ALA A 163 18.48 -12.81 -10.59
N LEU A 164 18.40 -12.33 -9.35
CA LEU A 164 18.58 -13.16 -8.16
C LEU A 164 17.43 -14.16 -7.99
N VAL A 165 16.20 -13.75 -8.24
CA VAL A 165 15.03 -14.64 -8.23
C VAL A 165 15.13 -15.68 -9.35
N GLU A 166 15.50 -15.28 -10.56
CA GLU A 166 15.72 -16.20 -11.69
C GLU A 166 16.77 -17.26 -11.35
N ARG A 167 17.94 -16.85 -10.86
CA ARG A 167 19.00 -17.79 -10.42
C ARG A 167 18.51 -18.74 -9.32
N ARG A 168 17.72 -18.23 -8.36
CA ARG A 168 17.14 -19.07 -7.29
C ARG A 168 16.14 -20.08 -7.85
N VAL A 169 15.33 -19.69 -8.83
CA VAL A 169 14.38 -20.60 -9.48
C VAL A 169 15.13 -21.65 -10.28
N GLU A 170 16.14 -21.28 -11.08
CA GLU A 170 17.00 -22.21 -11.81
C GLU A 170 17.70 -23.20 -10.88
N GLN A 171 18.25 -22.72 -9.76
CA GLN A 171 18.86 -23.57 -8.75
C GLN A 171 17.84 -24.57 -8.19
N ARG A 172 16.64 -24.10 -7.80
CA ARG A 172 15.59 -24.99 -7.29
C ARG A 172 15.10 -25.99 -8.32
N LEU A 173 15.00 -25.60 -9.60
CA LEU A 173 14.64 -26.52 -10.68
C LEU A 173 15.72 -27.58 -10.89
N THR A 174 16.98 -27.21 -10.78
CA THR A 174 18.12 -28.15 -10.86
C THR A 174 18.10 -29.12 -9.68
N GLU A 175 17.91 -28.62 -8.46
CA GLU A 175 17.76 -29.45 -7.26
C GLU A 175 16.58 -30.42 -7.39
N TRP A 176 15.41 -29.94 -7.83
CA TRP A 176 14.24 -30.78 -8.09
C TRP A 176 14.48 -31.82 -9.17
N SER A 177 15.19 -31.47 -10.25
CA SER A 177 15.55 -32.45 -11.29
C SER A 177 16.44 -33.56 -10.72
N GLY A 178 17.41 -33.21 -9.88
CA GLY A 178 18.27 -34.19 -9.21
C GLY A 178 17.51 -35.06 -8.20
N ASP A 179 16.55 -34.48 -7.47
CA ASP A 179 15.70 -35.23 -6.54
C ASP A 179 14.78 -36.21 -7.29
N LEU A 180 14.21 -35.80 -8.43
CA LEU A 180 13.42 -36.68 -9.29
C LEU A 180 14.26 -37.83 -9.84
N ASP A 181 15.48 -37.57 -10.30
CA ASP A 181 16.40 -38.61 -10.76
C ASP A 181 16.74 -39.60 -9.64
N ARG A 182 16.99 -39.12 -8.40
CA ARG A 182 17.21 -39.99 -7.24
C ARG A 182 15.99 -40.83 -6.89
N ILE A 183 14.79 -40.25 -6.95
CA ILE A 183 13.53 -40.99 -6.71
C ILE A 183 13.36 -42.05 -7.81
N GLN A 184 13.59 -41.71 -9.08
CA GLN A 184 13.54 -42.66 -10.19
C GLN A 184 14.53 -43.81 -9.98
N GLN A 185 15.80 -43.51 -9.66
CA GLN A 185 16.82 -44.53 -9.36
C GLN A 185 16.44 -45.40 -8.16
N GLY A 186 15.92 -44.79 -7.08
CA GLY A 186 15.44 -45.51 -5.91
C GLY A 186 14.26 -46.45 -6.24
N LEU A 187 13.32 -46.00 -7.07
CA LEU A 187 12.21 -46.83 -7.55
C LEU A 187 12.70 -47.99 -8.43
N THR A 188 13.63 -47.74 -9.35
CA THR A 188 14.21 -48.81 -10.19
C THR A 188 14.95 -49.85 -9.35
N THR A 189 15.67 -49.42 -8.31
CA THR A 189 16.37 -50.31 -7.37
C THR A 189 15.37 -51.16 -6.59
N ARG A 190 14.33 -50.54 -6.01
CA ARG A 190 13.28 -51.26 -5.27
C ARG A 190 12.50 -52.23 -6.15
N LEU A 191 12.23 -51.87 -7.41
CA LEU A 191 11.61 -52.78 -8.39
C LEU A 191 12.53 -53.95 -8.71
N GLY A 192 13.84 -53.71 -8.83
CA GLY A 192 14.85 -54.76 -9.00
C GLY A 192 14.89 -55.72 -7.81
N GLU A 193 14.94 -55.18 -6.58
CA GLU A 193 14.89 -55.97 -5.35
C GLU A 193 13.59 -56.78 -5.22
N LEU A 194 12.44 -56.18 -5.54
CA LEU A 194 11.15 -56.87 -5.51
C LEU A 194 11.10 -57.99 -6.55
N ALA A 195 11.57 -57.73 -7.78
CA ALA A 195 11.67 -58.76 -8.81
C ALA A 195 12.60 -59.90 -8.39
N GLN A 196 13.70 -59.59 -7.71
CA GLN A 196 14.63 -60.59 -7.19
C GLN A 196 13.99 -61.43 -6.06
N ARG A 197 13.33 -60.79 -5.09
CA ARG A 197 12.57 -61.50 -4.04
C ARG A 197 11.46 -62.37 -4.63
N GLN A 198 10.77 -61.90 -5.67
CA GLN A 198 9.75 -62.69 -6.36
C GLN A 198 10.39 -63.93 -7.02
N ARG A 199 11.54 -63.79 -7.68
CA ARG A 199 12.28 -64.93 -8.25
C ARG A 199 12.71 -65.92 -7.18
N GLU A 200 13.27 -65.43 -6.07
CA GLU A 200 13.71 -66.25 -4.95
C GLU A 200 12.53 -67.03 -4.33
N ALA A 201 11.41 -66.35 -4.08
CA ALA A 201 10.19 -67.00 -3.58
C ALA A 201 9.63 -68.05 -4.56
N VAL A 202 9.71 -67.79 -5.88
CA VAL A 202 9.32 -68.78 -6.90
C VAL A 202 10.26 -69.98 -6.90
N THR A 203 11.58 -69.76 -6.84
CA THR A 203 12.55 -70.86 -6.77
C THR A 203 12.42 -71.68 -5.48
N GLU A 204 12.13 -71.02 -4.35
CA GLU A 204 11.87 -71.69 -3.08
C GLU A 204 10.59 -72.51 -3.17
N ALA A 205 9.51 -71.96 -3.73
CA ALA A 205 8.27 -72.70 -3.95
C ALA A 205 8.47 -73.90 -4.91
N GLN A 206 9.29 -73.75 -5.95
CA GLN A 206 9.65 -74.84 -6.86
C GLN A 206 10.44 -75.94 -6.12
N ALA A 207 11.42 -75.58 -5.29
CA ALA A 207 12.19 -76.54 -4.50
C ALA A 207 11.32 -77.26 -3.45
N ARG A 208 10.37 -76.56 -2.82
CA ARG A 208 9.37 -77.16 -1.94
C ARG A 208 8.48 -78.14 -2.68
N LEU A 209 7.96 -77.77 -3.86
CA LEU A 209 7.16 -78.66 -4.71
C LEU A 209 7.95 -79.89 -5.14
N GLU A 210 9.23 -79.74 -5.48
CA GLU A 210 10.11 -80.87 -5.83
C GLU A 210 10.31 -81.82 -4.64
N THR A 211 10.51 -81.26 -3.45
CA THR A 211 10.60 -82.05 -2.20
C THR A 211 9.29 -82.75 -1.89
N GLU A 212 8.15 -82.06 -2.00
CA GLU A 212 6.81 -82.63 -1.82
C GLU A 212 6.52 -83.73 -2.85
N MET A 213 6.94 -83.56 -4.11
CA MET A 213 6.82 -84.59 -5.14
C MET A 213 7.66 -85.84 -4.81
N GLU A 214 8.88 -85.67 -4.32
CA GLU A 214 9.72 -86.82 -3.93
C GLU A 214 9.17 -87.53 -2.69
N GLN A 215 8.64 -86.77 -1.71
CA GLN A 215 7.93 -87.35 -0.56
C GLN A 215 6.64 -88.08 -0.97
N LEU A 216 5.88 -87.54 -1.93
CA LEU A 216 4.70 -88.21 -2.46
C LEU A 216 5.08 -89.49 -3.20
N LYS A 217 6.19 -89.47 -3.93
CA LYS A 217 6.73 -90.65 -4.62
C LYS A 217 7.19 -91.71 -3.62
N SER A 218 7.94 -91.33 -2.58
CA SER A 218 8.34 -92.27 -1.53
C SER A 218 7.14 -92.83 -0.77
N ALA A 219 6.16 -91.98 -0.43
CA ALA A 219 4.91 -92.43 0.20
C ALA A 219 4.09 -93.35 -0.73
N SER A 220 4.10 -93.10 -2.05
CA SER A 220 3.48 -93.98 -3.04
C SER A 220 4.22 -95.32 -3.17
N GLU A 221 5.56 -95.32 -3.13
CA GLU A 221 6.38 -96.53 -3.11
C GLU A 221 6.15 -97.34 -1.82
N ASP A 222 6.06 -96.68 -0.66
CA ASP A 222 5.70 -97.29 0.61
C ASP A 222 4.28 -97.87 0.58
N GLN A 223 3.31 -97.15 0.02
CA GLN A 223 1.95 -97.67 -0.20
C GLN A 223 1.95 -98.89 -1.11
N ARG A 224 2.74 -98.89 -2.20
CA ARG A 224 2.91 -100.07 -3.08
C ARG A 224 3.56 -101.24 -2.34
N ALA A 225 4.54 -100.98 -1.48
CA ALA A 225 5.19 -102.01 -0.66
C ALA A 225 4.24 -102.58 0.40
N ILE A 226 3.41 -101.74 1.03
CA ILE A 226 2.35 -102.16 1.96
C ILE A 226 1.29 -102.98 1.22
N LEU A 227 0.85 -102.55 0.03
CA LEU A 227 -0.07 -103.31 -0.80
C LEU A 227 0.52 -104.64 -1.26
N ALA A 228 1.82 -104.69 -1.57
CA ALA A 228 2.52 -105.94 -1.91
C ALA A 228 2.60 -106.89 -0.70
N LYS A 229 2.90 -106.39 0.50
CA LYS A 229 2.88 -107.17 1.74
C LYS A 229 1.48 -107.69 2.08
N LEU A 230 0.45 -106.85 1.95
CA LEU A 230 -0.94 -107.27 2.10
C LEU A 230 -1.29 -108.36 1.11
N ARG A 231 -0.87 -108.23 -0.16
CA ARG A 231 -1.07 -109.27 -1.17
C ARG A 231 -0.35 -110.57 -0.81
N GLU A 232 0.88 -110.50 -0.34
CA GLU A 232 1.65 -111.65 0.14
C GLU A 232 1.00 -112.29 1.37
N GLU A 233 0.52 -111.50 2.32
CA GLU A 233 -0.25 -111.97 3.47
C GLU A 233 -1.59 -112.59 3.03
N PHE A 234 -2.28 -112.03 2.03
CA PHE A 234 -3.47 -112.64 1.43
C PHE A 234 -3.14 -113.96 0.74
N GLU A 235 -2.04 -114.04 -0.02
CA GLU A 235 -1.58 -115.29 -0.65
C GLU A 235 -1.17 -116.33 0.42
N ARG A 236 -0.51 -115.90 1.50
CA ARG A 236 -0.16 -116.75 2.64
C ARG A 236 -1.39 -117.25 3.36
N VAL A 237 -2.36 -116.39 3.68
CA VAL A 237 -3.62 -116.75 4.33
C VAL A 237 -4.46 -117.64 3.43
N ALA A 238 -4.50 -117.39 2.11
CA ALA A 238 -5.15 -118.27 1.15
C ALA A 238 -4.44 -119.63 1.04
N GLY A 239 -3.11 -119.66 1.11
CA GLY A 239 -2.31 -120.88 1.17
C GLY A 239 -2.53 -121.67 2.46
N GLU A 240 -2.53 -121.00 3.61
CA GLU A 240 -2.79 -121.58 4.93
C GLU A 240 -4.23 -122.11 5.00
N ALA A 241 -5.22 -121.36 4.52
CA ALA A 241 -6.60 -121.82 4.39
C ALA A 241 -6.73 -123.01 3.42
N GLY A 242 -6.00 -123.00 2.30
CA GLY A 242 -5.94 -124.13 1.36
C GLY A 242 -5.32 -125.39 1.97
N THR A 243 -4.27 -125.25 2.78
CA THR A 243 -3.66 -126.39 3.50
C THR A 243 -4.49 -126.87 4.67
N ALA A 244 -5.20 -125.97 5.36
CA ALA A 244 -6.16 -126.31 6.43
C ALA A 244 -7.35 -127.08 5.84
N ALA A 245 -7.93 -126.60 4.73
CA ALA A 245 -8.99 -127.31 4.02
C ALA A 245 -8.51 -128.67 3.47
N ARG A 246 -7.27 -128.77 2.96
CA ARG A 246 -6.69 -130.07 2.55
C ARG A 246 -6.48 -131.03 3.73
N ARG A 247 -6.01 -130.55 4.87
CA ARG A 247 -5.88 -131.37 6.10
C ARG A 247 -7.25 -131.81 6.63
N GLU A 248 -8.25 -130.95 6.57
CA GLU A 248 -9.63 -131.29 6.93
C GLU A 248 -10.20 -132.35 5.97
N VAL A 249 -9.90 -132.26 4.67
CA VAL A 249 -10.24 -133.30 3.67
C VAL A 249 -9.49 -134.62 3.92
N GLU A 250 -8.22 -134.59 4.30
CA GLU A 250 -7.44 -135.82 4.61
C GLU A 250 -7.90 -136.48 5.92
N VAL A 251 -8.25 -135.70 6.94
CA VAL A 251 -8.90 -136.19 8.17
C VAL A 251 -10.25 -136.80 7.82
N HIS A 252 -11.07 -136.11 7.02
CA HIS A 252 -12.34 -136.66 6.53
C HIS A 252 -12.16 -137.88 5.62
N GLU A 253 -11.09 -138.02 4.84
CA GLU A 253 -10.80 -139.26 4.10
C GLU A 253 -10.38 -140.42 5.01
N SER A 254 -9.63 -140.14 6.07
CA SER A 254 -9.22 -141.15 7.06
C SER A 254 -10.40 -141.62 7.94
N GLU A 255 -11.29 -140.69 8.31
CA GLU A 255 -12.55 -140.98 9.00
C GLU A 255 -13.55 -141.67 8.08
N ARG A 256 -13.60 -141.30 6.79
CA ARG A 256 -14.42 -141.96 5.76
C ARG A 256 -13.91 -143.37 5.46
N ARG A 257 -12.60 -143.66 5.47
CA ARG A 257 -12.09 -145.04 5.32
C ARG A 257 -12.40 -145.92 6.54
N ARG A 258 -12.39 -145.35 7.75
CA ARG A 258 -12.76 -146.07 9.00
C ARG A 258 -14.27 -146.31 9.08
N ALA A 259 -15.07 -145.30 8.71
CA ALA A 259 -16.52 -145.39 8.62
C ALA A 259 -16.99 -146.26 7.44
N LEU A 260 -16.31 -146.30 6.30
CA LEU A 260 -16.65 -147.18 5.16
C LEU A 260 -16.34 -148.65 5.46
N HIS A 261 -15.33 -148.96 6.28
CA HIS A 261 -15.05 -150.34 6.67
C HIS A 261 -16.11 -150.87 7.67
N GLU A 262 -16.50 -150.03 8.63
CA GLU A 262 -17.57 -150.31 9.58
C GLU A 262 -18.97 -150.32 8.93
N VAL A 263 -19.20 -149.47 7.93
CA VAL A 263 -20.41 -149.47 7.09
C VAL A 263 -20.43 -150.68 6.14
N SER A 264 -19.30 -151.21 5.67
CA SER A 264 -19.28 -152.44 4.85
C SER A 264 -19.69 -153.70 5.62
N GLU A 265 -19.33 -153.80 6.91
CA GLU A 265 -19.80 -154.88 7.79
C GLU A 265 -21.27 -154.70 8.17
N ARG A 266 -21.69 -153.46 8.51
CA ARG A 266 -23.09 -153.15 8.81
C ARG A 266 -24.00 -153.26 7.57
N LEU A 267 -23.48 -153.08 6.35
CA LEU A 267 -24.19 -153.28 5.08
C LEU A 267 -24.44 -154.76 4.78
N ARG A 268 -23.54 -155.68 5.09
CA ARG A 268 -23.81 -157.14 4.94
C ARG A 268 -24.86 -157.66 5.92
N GLN A 269 -24.96 -157.05 7.10
CA GLN A 269 -25.99 -157.33 8.10
C GLN A 269 -27.34 -156.67 7.72
N ARG A 270 -27.33 -155.40 7.27
CA ARG A 270 -28.53 -154.65 6.85
C ARG A 270 -29.08 -155.00 5.48
N GLU A 271 -28.30 -155.55 4.54
CA GLU A 271 -28.81 -156.01 3.22
C GLU A 271 -29.82 -157.17 3.37
N ARG A 272 -29.72 -157.94 4.45
CA ARG A 272 -30.70 -158.98 4.81
C ARG A 272 -31.97 -158.41 5.44
N GLU A 273 -31.89 -157.30 6.18
CA GLU A 273 -33.04 -156.62 6.81
C GLU A 273 -33.72 -155.56 5.90
N LEU A 274 -33.02 -155.02 4.89
CA LEU A 274 -33.51 -153.99 3.97
C LEU A 274 -34.31 -154.54 2.79
N ARG A 275 -34.13 -155.81 2.38
CA ARG A 275 -35.05 -156.45 1.41
C ARG A 275 -36.49 -156.53 1.93
N GLU A 276 -36.70 -156.51 3.25
CA GLU A 276 -38.02 -156.58 3.89
C GLU A 276 -38.63 -155.18 4.17
N ARG A 277 -37.84 -154.10 4.18
CA ARG A 277 -38.31 -152.72 4.40
C ARG A 277 -38.42 -151.86 3.14
N ILE A 278 -37.75 -152.26 2.05
CA ILE A 278 -37.84 -151.58 0.73
C ILE A 278 -39.26 -151.66 0.12
N ALA A 279 -40.11 -152.60 0.54
CA ALA A 279 -41.51 -152.64 0.13
C ALA A 279 -42.39 -151.55 0.76
N ALA A 280 -41.93 -150.85 1.81
CA ALA A 280 -42.76 -149.95 2.62
C ALA A 280 -42.47 -148.45 2.41
N GLU A 281 -41.31 -148.06 1.88
CA GLU A 281 -40.87 -146.64 1.82
C GLU A 281 -40.85 -146.02 0.40
N GLU A 282 -41.18 -146.78 -0.64
CA GLU A 282 -41.34 -146.25 -2.01
C GLU A 282 -42.49 -145.24 -2.17
N THR A 283 -43.39 -145.11 -1.19
CA THR A 283 -44.57 -144.25 -1.27
C THR A 283 -44.42 -142.83 -0.71
N ASP A 284 -43.34 -142.48 -0.01
CA ASP A 284 -43.29 -141.21 0.77
C ASP A 284 -42.22 -140.19 0.33
N ALA A 285 -41.30 -140.56 -0.57
CA ALA A 285 -40.18 -139.69 -0.96
C ALA A 285 -40.46 -138.77 -2.17
N VAL A 286 -41.55 -138.97 -2.92
CA VAL A 286 -41.85 -138.20 -4.15
C VAL A 286 -42.35 -136.76 -3.88
N ARG A 287 -42.83 -136.44 -2.67
CA ARG A 287 -43.49 -135.12 -2.42
C ARG A 287 -42.59 -133.99 -1.94
N ARG A 288 -41.30 -134.21 -1.66
CA ARG A 288 -40.45 -133.19 -1.01
C ARG A 288 -39.47 -132.46 -1.94
N ILE A 289 -39.35 -132.86 -3.21
CA ILE A 289 -38.33 -132.32 -4.15
C ILE A 289 -38.87 -131.19 -5.05
N GLN A 290 -40.16 -130.85 -5.01
CA GLN A 290 -40.81 -129.95 -5.98
C GLN A 290 -40.95 -128.45 -5.62
N ALA A 291 -40.33 -127.88 -4.58
CA ALA A 291 -40.71 -126.53 -4.12
C ALA A 291 -39.60 -125.47 -3.89
N GLY A 292 -38.35 -125.65 -4.33
CA GLY A 292 -37.24 -124.85 -3.77
C GLY A 292 -36.40 -123.92 -4.65
N PHE A 293 -36.34 -124.05 -5.99
CA PHE A 293 -35.16 -123.52 -6.71
C PHE A 293 -35.40 -122.92 -8.11
N ALA A 294 -36.40 -122.05 -8.30
CA ALA A 294 -36.55 -121.35 -9.60
C ALA A 294 -36.80 -119.83 -9.55
N ASP A 295 -36.87 -119.19 -8.36
CA ASP A 295 -37.38 -117.80 -8.26
C ASP A 295 -36.34 -116.74 -7.83
N VAL A 296 -35.06 -117.12 -7.65
CA VAL A 296 -34.02 -116.20 -7.14
C VAL A 296 -33.09 -115.65 -8.24
N GLU A 297 -32.82 -116.39 -9.31
CA GLU A 297 -31.83 -115.96 -10.32
C GLU A 297 -32.32 -114.87 -11.28
N ARG A 298 -33.64 -114.71 -11.49
CA ARG A 298 -34.18 -113.72 -12.45
C ARG A 298 -34.32 -112.30 -11.91
N ARG A 299 -34.33 -112.08 -10.58
CA ARG A 299 -34.60 -110.73 -10.00
C ARG A 299 -33.38 -109.83 -9.87
N GLN A 300 -32.16 -110.37 -9.78
CA GLN A 300 -30.97 -109.56 -9.47
C GLN A 300 -30.27 -108.93 -10.68
N ILE A 301 -30.49 -109.43 -11.89
CA ILE A 301 -29.80 -108.92 -13.09
C ILE A 301 -30.50 -107.68 -13.68
N ASP A 302 -31.81 -107.54 -13.51
CA ASP A 302 -32.60 -106.43 -14.08
C ASP A 302 -32.57 -105.13 -13.24
N GLN A 303 -32.20 -105.24 -11.96
CA GLN A 303 -32.20 -104.11 -11.00
C GLN A 303 -30.90 -103.29 -11.04
N LEU A 304 -29.77 -103.88 -11.42
CA LEU A 304 -28.48 -103.18 -11.52
C LEU A 304 -28.37 -102.28 -12.77
N THR A 305 -28.97 -102.69 -13.89
CA THR A 305 -28.88 -101.95 -15.17
C THR A 305 -29.69 -100.65 -15.16
N ARG A 306 -30.85 -100.60 -14.49
CA ARG A 306 -31.72 -99.40 -14.46
C ARG A 306 -31.25 -98.29 -13.51
N ILE A 307 -30.36 -98.59 -12.57
CA ILE A 307 -29.85 -97.61 -11.59
C ILE A 307 -28.68 -96.82 -12.19
N VAL A 308 -27.85 -97.46 -13.01
CA VAL A 308 -26.66 -96.85 -13.63
C VAL A 308 -27.05 -95.85 -14.74
N ASP A 309 -28.01 -96.16 -15.60
CA ASP A 309 -28.46 -95.21 -16.65
C ASP A 309 -29.18 -93.97 -16.08
N ARG A 310 -29.84 -94.10 -14.94
CA ARG A 310 -30.63 -93.00 -14.34
C ARG A 310 -29.79 -92.02 -13.52
N THR A 311 -28.60 -92.43 -13.07
CA THR A 311 -27.70 -91.59 -12.27
C THR A 311 -26.69 -90.81 -13.12
N ALA A 312 -26.31 -91.32 -14.30
CA ALA A 312 -25.39 -90.63 -15.21
C ALA A 312 -26.01 -89.39 -15.90
N ASN A 313 -27.28 -89.45 -16.31
CA ASN A 313 -27.95 -88.31 -16.98
C ASN A 313 -28.45 -87.22 -16.01
N ARG A 314 -28.84 -87.56 -14.78
CA ARG A 314 -29.35 -86.56 -13.82
C ARG A 314 -28.26 -85.76 -13.09
N LEU A 315 -27.04 -86.28 -13.01
CA LEU A 315 -25.95 -85.62 -12.29
C LEU A 315 -25.27 -84.53 -13.16
N SER A 316 -25.29 -84.65 -14.48
CA SER A 316 -24.65 -83.70 -15.39
C SER A 316 -25.54 -82.50 -15.76
N GLU A 317 -26.84 -82.70 -15.98
CA GLU A 317 -27.79 -81.62 -16.33
C GLU A 317 -28.09 -80.69 -15.13
N ALA A 318 -28.34 -81.26 -13.94
CA ALA A 318 -28.64 -80.46 -12.75
C ALA A 318 -27.42 -79.67 -12.23
N ALA A 319 -26.21 -80.21 -12.37
CA ALA A 319 -24.99 -79.54 -11.94
C ALA A 319 -24.68 -78.31 -12.81
N VAL A 320 -24.87 -78.38 -14.12
CA VAL A 320 -24.58 -77.25 -15.04
C VAL A 320 -25.60 -76.12 -14.88
N GLU A 321 -26.89 -76.46 -14.72
CA GLU A 321 -27.95 -75.47 -14.58
C GLU A 321 -27.85 -74.73 -13.24
N GLN A 322 -27.58 -75.46 -12.14
CA GLN A 322 -27.41 -74.91 -10.80
C GLN A 322 -26.11 -74.08 -10.67
N PHE A 323 -25.02 -74.46 -11.36
CA PHE A 323 -23.78 -73.67 -11.39
C PHE A 323 -23.96 -72.37 -12.20
N SER A 324 -24.68 -72.40 -13.32
CA SER A 324 -24.94 -71.19 -14.11
C SER A 324 -25.82 -70.18 -13.36
N ALA A 325 -26.84 -70.67 -12.65
CA ALA A 325 -27.76 -69.83 -11.88
C ALA A 325 -27.05 -69.20 -10.66
N THR A 326 -26.21 -69.97 -9.97
CA THR A 326 -25.43 -69.46 -8.82
C THR A 326 -24.34 -68.47 -9.24
N VAL A 327 -23.64 -68.71 -10.36
CA VAL A 327 -22.65 -67.76 -10.89
C VAL A 327 -23.32 -66.46 -11.36
N LYS A 328 -24.49 -66.53 -12.01
CA LYS A 328 -25.22 -65.33 -12.45
C LYS A 328 -25.74 -64.53 -11.25
N ALA A 329 -26.30 -65.19 -10.24
CA ALA A 329 -26.72 -64.53 -9.00
C ALA A 329 -25.55 -63.91 -8.23
N ALA A 330 -24.41 -64.59 -8.13
CA ALA A 330 -23.21 -64.06 -7.48
C ALA A 330 -22.63 -62.86 -8.23
N ARG A 331 -22.65 -62.85 -9.58
CA ARG A 331 -22.21 -61.70 -10.38
C ARG A 331 -23.15 -60.50 -10.24
N ASP A 332 -24.46 -60.72 -10.24
CA ASP A 332 -25.44 -59.62 -10.08
C ASP A 332 -25.40 -59.03 -8.66
N ASP A 333 -25.17 -59.86 -7.64
CA ASP A 333 -25.06 -59.39 -6.26
C ASP A 333 -23.71 -58.68 -6.00
N ALA A 334 -22.62 -59.15 -6.61
CA ALA A 334 -21.33 -58.45 -6.61
C ALA A 334 -21.40 -57.11 -7.35
N ALA A 335 -22.11 -57.02 -8.49
CA ALA A 335 -22.31 -55.78 -9.20
C ALA A 335 -23.15 -54.76 -8.39
N LYS A 336 -24.19 -55.23 -7.70
CA LYS A 336 -25.00 -54.38 -6.79
C LYS A 336 -24.23 -53.93 -5.56
N ARG A 337 -23.37 -54.79 -4.99
CA ARG A 337 -22.47 -54.40 -3.89
C ARG A 337 -21.45 -53.36 -4.34
N LEU A 338 -20.81 -53.58 -5.49
CA LEU A 338 -19.85 -52.64 -6.05
C LEU A 338 -20.51 -51.29 -6.37
N SER A 339 -21.72 -51.27 -6.94
CA SER A 339 -22.41 -50.00 -7.23
C SER A 339 -22.78 -49.24 -5.96
N ARG A 340 -23.23 -49.93 -4.89
CA ARG A 340 -23.55 -49.32 -3.60
C ARG A 340 -22.31 -48.85 -2.85
N GLU A 341 -21.20 -49.57 -2.95
CA GLU A 341 -19.91 -49.16 -2.38
C GLU A 341 -19.32 -47.97 -3.15
N LEU A 342 -19.46 -47.93 -4.48
CA LEU A 342 -19.08 -46.76 -5.29
C LEU A 342 -19.95 -45.55 -4.97
N GLU A 343 -21.28 -45.69 -4.87
CA GLU A 343 -22.15 -44.58 -4.46
C GLU A 343 -21.84 -44.08 -3.05
N ARG A 344 -21.56 -44.99 -2.09
CA ARG A 344 -21.11 -44.60 -0.75
C ARG A 344 -19.74 -43.92 -0.76
N ALA A 345 -18.79 -44.42 -1.53
CA ALA A 345 -17.47 -43.81 -1.66
C ALA A 345 -17.55 -42.44 -2.31
N VAL A 346 -18.40 -42.25 -3.33
CA VAL A 346 -18.63 -40.96 -3.99
C VAL A 346 -19.34 -39.97 -3.06
N ALA A 347 -20.35 -40.41 -2.30
CA ALA A 347 -21.03 -39.57 -1.33
C ALA A 347 -20.07 -39.15 -0.18
N GLN A 348 -19.23 -40.06 0.29
CA GLN A 348 -18.21 -39.78 1.29
C GLN A 348 -17.15 -38.81 0.75
N PHE A 349 -16.65 -39.04 -0.47
CA PHE A 349 -15.71 -38.12 -1.13
C PHE A 349 -16.30 -36.72 -1.34
N ALA A 350 -17.58 -36.63 -1.73
CA ALA A 350 -18.26 -35.34 -1.90
C ALA A 350 -18.41 -34.60 -0.56
N HIS A 351 -18.75 -35.33 0.51
CA HIS A 351 -18.87 -34.77 1.85
C HIS A 351 -17.52 -34.33 2.41
N ASP A 352 -16.48 -35.16 2.27
CA ASP A 352 -15.12 -34.84 2.71
C ASP A 352 -14.53 -33.70 1.88
N ALA A 353 -14.78 -33.65 0.56
CA ALA A 353 -14.37 -32.53 -0.29
C ALA A 353 -15.09 -31.22 0.08
N GLN A 354 -16.40 -31.27 0.39
CA GLN A 354 -17.14 -30.09 0.86
C GLN A 354 -16.66 -29.61 2.24
N SER A 355 -16.37 -30.55 3.16
CA SER A 355 -15.82 -30.25 4.48
C SER A 355 -14.43 -29.62 4.38
N VAL A 356 -13.54 -30.22 3.60
CA VAL A 356 -12.17 -29.70 3.37
C VAL A 356 -12.21 -28.37 2.61
N LEU A 357 -13.11 -28.19 1.65
CA LEU A 357 -13.27 -26.90 0.96
C LEU A 357 -13.83 -25.82 1.88
N ALA A 358 -14.80 -26.15 2.74
CA ALA A 358 -15.35 -25.21 3.72
C ALA A 358 -14.30 -24.82 4.77
N GLU A 359 -13.53 -25.80 5.26
CA GLU A 359 -12.44 -25.57 6.21
C GLU A 359 -11.29 -24.77 5.56
N ARG A 360 -10.92 -25.07 4.31
CA ARG A 360 -9.94 -24.26 3.57
C ARG A 360 -10.45 -22.87 3.24
N LEU A 361 -11.73 -22.69 2.93
CA LEU A 361 -12.32 -21.36 2.71
C LEU A 361 -12.34 -20.54 4.00
N ALA A 362 -12.69 -21.14 5.14
CA ALA A 362 -12.63 -20.49 6.44
C ALA A 362 -11.18 -20.14 6.82
N GLN A 363 -10.23 -21.05 6.61
CA GLN A 363 -8.82 -20.83 6.92
C GLN A 363 -8.18 -19.79 5.99
N VAL A 364 -8.60 -19.73 4.71
CA VAL A 364 -8.17 -18.71 3.75
C VAL A 364 -8.87 -17.37 4.02
N SER A 365 -10.12 -17.36 4.47
CA SER A 365 -10.80 -16.12 4.87
C SER A 365 -10.19 -15.53 6.13
N ASP A 366 -9.89 -16.35 7.14
CA ASP A 366 -9.26 -15.90 8.38
C ASP A 366 -7.80 -15.49 8.16
N ALA A 367 -7.04 -16.25 7.37
CA ALA A 367 -5.68 -15.85 6.99
C ALA A 367 -5.68 -14.61 6.09
N GLY A 368 -6.68 -14.46 5.22
CA GLY A 368 -6.88 -13.28 4.37
C GLY A 368 -7.23 -12.04 5.21
N ALA A 369 -8.19 -12.17 6.11
CA ALA A 369 -8.59 -11.11 7.05
C ALA A 369 -7.42 -10.69 7.95
N ALA A 370 -6.70 -11.65 8.55
CA ALA A 370 -5.54 -11.36 9.39
C ALA A 370 -4.36 -10.73 8.63
N ARG A 371 -4.24 -10.98 7.31
CA ARG A 371 -3.21 -10.38 6.46
C ARG A 371 -3.59 -8.98 5.99
N VAL A 372 -4.86 -8.77 5.67
CA VAL A 372 -5.42 -7.45 5.37
C VAL A 372 -5.35 -6.55 6.61
N ASP A 373 -5.72 -7.06 7.78
CA ASP A 373 -5.64 -6.33 9.04
C ASP A 373 -4.21 -5.93 9.37
N ARG A 374 -3.24 -6.86 9.27
CA ARG A 374 -1.81 -6.54 9.42
C ARG A 374 -1.32 -5.49 8.43
N LYS A 375 -1.74 -5.57 7.16
CA LYS A 375 -1.41 -4.59 6.13
C LYS A 375 -2.02 -3.22 6.44
N LEU A 376 -3.25 -3.17 6.95
CA LEU A 376 -3.90 -1.94 7.36
C LEU A 376 -3.19 -1.32 8.57
N THR A 377 -2.85 -2.10 9.60
CA THR A 377 -2.07 -1.62 10.75
C THR A 377 -0.69 -1.12 10.32
N GLU A 378 -0.02 -1.81 9.40
CA GLU A 378 1.27 -1.40 8.85
C GLU A 378 1.15 -0.09 8.04
N ILE A 379 0.12 0.05 7.21
CA ILE A 379 -0.13 1.28 6.44
C ILE A 379 -0.48 2.44 7.37
N VAL A 380 -1.34 2.22 8.37
CA VAL A 380 -1.71 3.23 9.38
C VAL A 380 -0.47 3.67 10.15
N GLY A 381 0.34 2.75 10.66
CA GLY A 381 1.59 3.09 11.34
C GLY A 381 2.58 3.84 10.45
N ARG A 382 2.64 3.52 9.15
CA ARG A 382 3.49 4.23 8.19
C ARG A 382 2.98 5.64 7.88
N ILE A 383 1.66 5.85 7.88
CA ILE A 383 1.03 7.18 7.73
C ILE A 383 1.27 8.01 8.98
N GLU A 384 1.10 7.44 10.18
CA GLU A 384 1.38 8.12 11.45
C GLU A 384 2.84 8.54 11.55
N HIS A 385 3.76 7.62 11.24
CA HIS A 385 5.19 7.93 11.25
C HIS A 385 5.55 9.05 10.26
N ARG A 386 4.95 9.03 9.06
CA ARG A 386 5.16 10.08 8.05
C ARG A 386 4.53 11.41 8.44
N ARG A 387 3.39 11.40 9.14
CA ARG A 387 2.76 12.59 9.72
C ARG A 387 3.67 13.19 10.79
N ASP A 388 4.20 12.37 11.68
CA ASP A 388 5.05 12.82 12.78
C ASP A 388 6.40 13.34 12.26
N GLU A 389 6.98 12.70 11.24
CA GLU A 389 8.17 13.18 10.53
C GLU A 389 7.91 14.52 9.83
N PHE A 390 6.75 14.68 9.17
CA PHE A 390 6.35 15.94 8.55
C PHE A 390 6.14 17.05 9.60
N LEU A 391 5.48 16.75 10.73
CA LEU A 391 5.30 17.71 11.82
C LEU A 391 6.63 18.11 12.43
N ALA A 392 7.57 17.17 12.60
CA ALA A 392 8.91 17.45 13.08
C ALA A 392 9.70 18.35 12.11
N ASP A 393 9.65 18.07 10.80
CA ASP A 393 10.29 18.91 9.77
C ASP A 393 9.66 20.31 9.73
N PHE A 394 8.33 20.39 9.81
CA PHE A 394 7.62 21.67 9.83
C PHE A 394 7.97 22.49 11.07
N GLN A 395 8.05 21.87 12.24
CA GLN A 395 8.41 22.54 13.49
C GLN A 395 9.87 23.01 13.47
N ARG A 396 10.77 22.26 12.82
CA ARG A 396 12.17 22.65 12.60
C ARG A 396 12.29 23.86 11.70
N ARG A 397 11.61 23.85 10.54
CA ARG A 397 11.56 25.01 9.64
C ARG A 397 10.96 26.23 10.30
N PHE A 398 9.90 26.05 11.10
CA PHE A 398 9.30 27.15 11.84
C PHE A 398 10.27 27.73 12.86
N SER A 399 11.00 26.89 13.60
CA SER A 399 12.03 27.35 14.54
C SER A 399 13.21 28.05 13.85
N ASP A 400 13.60 27.59 12.66
CA ASP A 400 14.67 28.21 11.88
C ASP A 400 14.24 29.60 11.38
N VAL A 401 13.01 29.71 10.84
CA VAL A 401 12.42 30.99 10.43
C VAL A 401 12.25 31.93 11.63
N GLU A 402 11.83 31.43 12.78
CA GLU A 402 11.70 32.23 14.00
C GLU A 402 13.06 32.73 14.51
N ALA A 403 14.10 31.88 14.44
CA ALA A 403 15.46 32.26 14.77
C ALA A 403 16.02 33.31 13.81
N GLU A 404 15.75 33.17 12.51
CA GLU A 404 16.15 34.14 11.50
C GLU A 404 15.40 35.48 11.66
N LEU A 405 14.10 35.45 11.96
CA LEU A 405 13.32 36.65 12.29
C LEU A 405 13.87 37.35 13.54
N ARG A 406 14.20 36.60 14.60
CA ARG A 406 14.86 37.18 15.79
C ARG A 406 16.23 37.78 15.46
N SER A 407 16.99 37.16 14.57
CA SER A 407 18.26 37.69 14.09
C SER A 407 18.07 39.00 13.32
N GLN A 408 17.09 39.06 12.42
CA GLN A 408 16.76 40.28 11.66
C GLN A 408 16.27 41.41 12.58
N ILE A 409 15.43 41.11 13.57
CA ILE A 409 14.98 42.11 14.56
C ILE A 409 16.15 42.64 15.39
N ARG A 410 17.10 41.78 15.79
CA ARG A 410 18.32 42.22 16.49
C ARG A 410 19.24 43.05 15.60
N ALA A 411 19.37 42.70 14.32
CA ALA A 411 20.16 43.47 13.36
C ALA A 411 19.55 44.86 13.14
N ILE A 412 18.23 44.96 12.96
CA ILE A 412 17.53 46.24 12.85
C ILE A 412 17.64 47.05 14.14
N GLY A 413 17.59 46.40 15.31
CA GLY A 413 17.81 47.06 16.60
C GLY A 413 19.23 47.61 16.72
N ALA A 414 20.25 46.84 16.32
CA ALA A 414 21.65 47.26 16.32
C ALA A 414 21.90 48.40 15.30
N ASP A 415 21.30 48.35 14.12
CA ASP A 415 21.37 49.44 13.14
C ASP A 415 20.68 50.71 13.68
N ALA A 416 19.53 50.59 14.32
CA ALA A 416 18.85 51.73 14.94
C ALA A 416 19.65 52.33 16.12
N GLU A 417 20.33 51.49 16.90
CA GLU A 417 21.26 51.95 17.96
C GLU A 417 22.50 52.63 17.36
N ALA A 418 23.07 52.10 16.29
CA ALA A 418 24.20 52.72 15.58
C ALA A 418 23.81 54.07 14.95
N GLU A 419 22.63 54.16 14.34
CA GLU A 419 22.09 55.43 13.83
C GLU A 419 21.86 56.44 14.97
N ARG A 420 21.40 55.96 16.13
CA ARG A 420 21.22 56.81 17.33
C ARG A 420 22.55 57.32 17.87
N GLU A 421 23.58 56.48 17.95
CA GLU A 421 24.93 56.90 18.37
C GLU A 421 25.54 57.92 17.38
N VAL A 422 25.33 57.74 16.07
CA VAL A 422 25.77 58.70 15.05
C VAL A 422 25.01 60.01 15.17
N LEU A 423 23.69 59.98 15.39
CA LEU A 423 22.88 61.18 15.60
C LEU A 423 23.27 61.90 16.89
N GLU A 424 23.54 61.17 17.97
CA GLU A 424 23.98 61.72 19.25
C GLU A 424 25.36 62.39 19.13
N ALA A 425 26.31 61.76 18.43
CA ALA A 425 27.59 62.37 18.09
C ALA A 425 27.43 63.65 17.26
N ARG A 426 26.48 63.68 16.33
CA ARG A 426 26.20 64.84 15.48
C ARG A 426 25.53 65.98 16.26
N VAL A 427 24.64 65.65 17.20
CA VAL A 427 24.08 66.62 18.16
C VAL A 427 25.18 67.17 19.06
N HIS A 428 26.08 66.33 19.55
CA HIS A 428 27.22 66.79 20.36
C HIS A 428 28.16 67.73 19.59
N ASP A 429 28.45 67.43 18.31
CA ASP A 429 29.22 68.31 17.45
C ASP A 429 28.50 69.63 17.17
N LEU A 430 27.18 69.61 16.95
CA LEU A 430 26.37 70.81 16.76
C LEU A 430 26.33 71.67 18.04
N THR A 431 26.15 71.07 19.21
CA THR A 431 26.20 71.76 20.50
C THR A 431 27.56 72.40 20.71
N ARG A 432 28.65 71.67 20.43
CA ARG A 432 30.00 72.21 20.52
C ARG A 432 30.23 73.37 19.56
N ARG A 433 29.77 73.29 18.31
CA ARG A 433 29.83 74.40 17.34
C ARG A 433 29.03 75.60 17.81
N LEU A 434 27.89 75.38 18.47
CA LEU A 434 27.03 76.42 19.00
C LEU A 434 27.71 77.11 20.21
N GLU A 435 28.30 76.35 21.12
CA GLU A 435 29.12 76.89 22.23
C GLU A 435 30.34 77.66 21.71
N THR A 436 31.01 77.16 20.66
CA THR A 436 32.15 77.85 20.03
C THR A 436 31.70 79.15 19.34
N ALA A 437 30.53 79.16 18.71
CA ALA A 437 29.94 80.35 18.11
C ALA A 437 29.47 81.37 19.15
N VAL A 438 28.92 80.90 20.27
CA VAL A 438 28.50 81.73 21.41
C VAL A 438 29.72 82.36 22.08
N THR A 439 30.77 81.60 22.39
CA THR A 439 32.03 82.15 22.95
C THR A 439 32.75 83.06 21.96
N ALA A 440 32.67 82.81 20.65
CA ALA A 440 33.15 83.73 19.61
C ALA A 440 32.32 85.03 19.52
N ALA A 441 31.02 84.97 19.83
CA ALA A 441 30.15 86.14 19.91
C ALA A 441 30.36 86.92 21.21
N GLU A 442 30.55 86.24 22.34
CA GLU A 442 30.89 86.83 23.64
C GLU A 442 32.26 87.52 23.61
N SER A 443 33.28 86.90 23.02
CA SER A 443 34.59 87.55 22.83
C SER A 443 34.56 88.73 21.86
N ARG A 444 33.66 88.72 20.86
CA ARG A 444 33.38 89.90 20.00
C ARG A 444 32.64 91.01 20.75
N LEU A 445 31.78 90.68 21.70
CA LEU A 445 31.11 91.64 22.59
C LEU A 445 32.07 92.21 23.64
N GLU A 446 32.92 91.39 24.27
CA GLU A 446 33.96 91.86 25.19
C GLU A 446 35.03 92.71 24.50
N GLY A 447 35.32 92.45 23.22
CA GLY A 447 36.17 93.31 22.39
C GLY A 447 35.54 94.67 22.07
N ALA A 448 34.21 94.76 22.01
CA ALA A 448 33.47 96.00 21.75
C ALA A 448 33.30 96.89 23.00
N PHE A 449 33.46 96.35 24.21
CA PHE A 449 33.40 97.10 25.47
C PHE A 449 34.78 97.54 26.02
N ARG A 450 35.87 97.33 25.27
CA ARG A 450 37.24 97.70 25.68
C ARG A 450 37.85 98.87 24.90
N THR A 451 37.03 99.60 24.14
CA THR A 451 37.39 100.89 23.57
C THR A 451 36.39 101.94 24.05
N ASP A 452 36.63 102.44 25.26
CA ASP A 452 36.48 103.84 25.65
C ASP A 452 37.32 104.11 26.91
#